data_AF-A0AAU3U414-F1
#
_entry.id   AF-A0AAU3U414-F1
#
_cell.length_a   1.000
_cell.length_b   1.000
_cell.length_c   1.000
_cell.angle_alpha   90.00
_cell.angle_beta   90.00
_cell.angle_gamma   90.00
#
_symmetry.space_group_name_H-M   'P 1'
#
loop_
_entity.id
_entity.type
_entity.pdbx_description
1 polymer ?
#
loop_
_entity_poly.entity_id
_entity_poly.type
_entity_poly.pdbx_seq_one_letter_code
_entity_poly.pdbx_strand_id
1 'polypeptide(L)'
;MSNALAIAHVTQALALLIENNVGPEFGEAVKVEPRKPPADPQLEQPTISVFLYQVTPNTSQRNNDLPTRAADGTLVKRPAAALDLHYLISAYGDERELVGQRLIGSVVRTLHEIPVLPKDVIDQAGERPYLAGSDLAEAAQRVRFTPTVMDVDETSKLWGMLYQTPYTLSVAYQATLVLIDGRQTPVPGKPVERPTVRVLPFGAPGAPVPPGAEPKGDVPSTEAGHTGVTQDGAERTGPANARKAAKTPAKAVAKTAAKAPARARRSTPRTGGSTQPEPRKNAPRRSGDDGTED
;
A
#
# COMPACT_ATOMS: atom_id res chain seq x y z
N MET A 1 -1.73 3.36 -16.59
CA MET A 1 -3.09 2.89 -16.21
C MET A 1 -2.97 1.42 -15.85
N SER A 2 -3.95 0.81 -15.17
CA SER A 2 -3.92 -0.64 -14.93
C SER A 2 -5.22 -1.30 -15.38
N ASN A 3 -5.15 -2.17 -16.36
CA ASN A 3 -6.29 -2.87 -16.95
C ASN A 3 -6.58 -4.20 -16.24
N ALA A 4 -7.57 -4.94 -16.73
CA ALA A 4 -7.98 -6.22 -16.14
C ALA A 4 -6.87 -7.29 -16.15
N LEU A 5 -5.84 -7.15 -16.99
CA LEU A 5 -4.71 -8.08 -17.05
C LEU A 5 -3.72 -7.86 -15.90
N ALA A 6 -3.86 -6.78 -15.12
CA ALA A 6 -2.96 -6.45 -14.02
C ALA A 6 -2.76 -7.60 -13.03
N ILE A 7 -3.81 -8.36 -12.68
CA ILE A 7 -3.70 -9.50 -11.75
C ILE A 7 -2.77 -10.58 -12.32
N ALA A 8 -3.04 -11.02 -13.56
CA ALA A 8 -2.24 -12.04 -14.22
C ALA A 8 -0.78 -11.58 -14.42
N HIS A 9 -0.61 -10.28 -14.75
CA HIS A 9 0.70 -9.68 -14.94
C HIS A 9 1.50 -9.64 -13.64
N VAL A 10 0.90 -9.28 -12.50
CA VAL A 10 1.56 -9.33 -11.18
C VAL A 10 2.00 -10.75 -10.84
N THR A 11 1.14 -11.76 -11.05
CA THR A 11 1.49 -13.16 -10.77
C THR A 11 2.67 -13.63 -11.62
N GLN A 12 2.67 -13.32 -12.92
CA GLN A 12 3.77 -13.68 -13.82
C GLN A 12 5.07 -12.95 -13.46
N ALA A 13 4.97 -11.66 -13.11
CA ALA A 13 6.11 -10.85 -12.72
C ALA A 13 6.71 -11.33 -11.39
N LEU A 14 5.87 -11.79 -10.44
CA LEU A 14 6.35 -12.44 -9.21
C LEU A 14 7.10 -13.74 -9.51
N ALA A 15 6.57 -14.58 -10.41
CA ALA A 15 7.25 -15.82 -10.81
C ALA A 15 8.62 -15.52 -11.46
N LEU A 16 8.69 -14.55 -12.37
CA LEU A 16 9.96 -14.14 -13.00
C LEU A 16 10.94 -13.51 -12.01
N LEU A 17 10.45 -12.70 -11.05
CA LEU A 17 11.28 -12.12 -10.01
C LEU A 17 11.98 -13.21 -9.20
N ILE A 18 11.26 -14.27 -8.85
CA ILE A 18 11.80 -15.42 -8.13
C ILE A 18 12.78 -16.20 -9.02
N GLU A 19 12.39 -16.52 -10.26
CA GLU A 19 13.20 -17.27 -11.22
C GLU A 19 14.57 -16.60 -11.46
N ASN A 20 14.59 -15.28 -11.64
CA ASN A 20 15.80 -14.50 -11.89
C ASN A 20 16.78 -14.48 -10.70
N ASN A 21 16.31 -14.73 -9.46
CA ASN A 21 17.12 -14.56 -8.24
C ASN A 21 17.42 -15.87 -7.50
N VAL A 22 16.74 -16.98 -7.83
CA VAL A 22 16.97 -18.27 -7.17
C VAL A 22 18.15 -19.04 -7.78
N GLY A 23 18.56 -18.77 -9.02
CA GLY A 23 19.48 -19.60 -9.80
C GLY A 23 20.94 -19.83 -9.31
N PRO A 24 21.69 -18.86 -8.76
CA PRO A 24 23.15 -19.02 -8.64
C PRO A 24 23.60 -20.01 -7.56
N GLU A 25 22.73 -20.40 -6.62
CA GLU A 25 23.11 -21.21 -5.45
C GLU A 25 22.74 -22.70 -5.57
N PHE A 26 21.98 -23.08 -6.59
CA PHE A 26 21.34 -24.40 -6.64
C PHE A 26 22.00 -25.38 -7.61
N GLY A 27 22.98 -24.96 -8.41
CA GLY A 27 23.69 -25.85 -9.36
C GLY A 27 22.81 -26.46 -10.48
N GLU A 28 21.49 -26.40 -10.32
CA GLU A 28 20.45 -26.90 -11.19
C GLU A 28 19.45 -25.78 -11.55
N ALA A 29 18.78 -25.93 -12.68
CA ALA A 29 17.75 -24.99 -13.11
C ALA A 29 16.49 -25.17 -12.25
N VAL A 30 16.13 -24.13 -11.49
CA VAL A 30 14.91 -24.11 -10.69
C VAL A 30 13.74 -23.68 -11.56
N LYS A 31 12.69 -24.50 -11.61
CA LYS A 31 11.48 -24.18 -12.37
C LYS A 31 10.51 -23.39 -11.52
N VAL A 32 10.06 -22.22 -11.97
CA VAL A 32 9.04 -21.42 -11.28
C VAL A 32 7.75 -21.40 -12.08
N GLU A 33 6.64 -21.82 -11.49
CA GLU A 33 5.36 -21.93 -12.19
C GLU A 33 4.25 -21.15 -11.46
N PRO A 34 3.58 -20.20 -12.13
CA PRO A 34 2.43 -19.48 -11.60
C PRO A 34 1.14 -20.32 -11.69
N ARG A 35 1.14 -21.50 -11.05
CA ARG A 35 0.00 -22.42 -11.05
C ARG A 35 -0.39 -22.86 -9.64
N LYS A 36 -1.53 -23.55 -9.56
CA LYS A 36 -1.92 -24.27 -8.35
C LYS A 36 -0.88 -25.34 -7.99
N PRO A 37 -0.65 -25.61 -6.70
CA PRO A 37 0.14 -26.74 -6.25
C PRO A 37 -0.26 -28.04 -6.98
N PRO A 38 0.69 -28.79 -7.58
CA PRO A 38 0.41 -30.04 -8.26
C PRO A 38 0.09 -31.15 -7.26
N ALA A 39 -0.91 -31.99 -7.57
CA ALA A 39 -1.26 -33.16 -6.76
C ALA A 39 -0.15 -34.22 -6.76
N ASP A 40 0.52 -34.38 -7.92
CA ASP A 40 1.69 -35.22 -8.09
C ASP A 40 2.88 -34.35 -8.52
N PRO A 41 3.73 -33.91 -7.58
CA PRO A 41 4.90 -33.12 -7.89
C PRO A 41 5.98 -34.01 -8.51
N GLN A 42 6.40 -33.68 -9.74
CA GLN A 42 7.61 -34.28 -10.29
C GLN A 42 8.83 -33.75 -9.54
N LEU A 43 9.43 -34.58 -8.70
CA LEU A 43 10.59 -34.22 -7.85
C LEU A 43 11.93 -34.30 -8.59
N GLU A 44 11.92 -34.59 -9.90
CA GLU A 44 13.14 -34.67 -10.71
C GLU A 44 13.86 -33.32 -10.85
N GLN A 45 13.13 -32.21 -10.73
CA GLN A 45 13.68 -30.86 -10.83
C GLN A 45 13.17 -29.98 -9.68
N PRO A 46 14.04 -29.19 -9.02
CA PRO A 46 13.62 -28.21 -8.04
C PRO A 46 12.56 -27.27 -8.60
N THR A 47 11.38 -27.24 -7.99
CA THR A 47 10.21 -26.51 -8.53
C THR A 47 9.58 -25.61 -7.48
N ILE A 48 9.24 -24.38 -7.84
CA ILE A 48 8.50 -23.43 -7.02
C ILE A 48 7.13 -23.17 -7.66
N SER A 49 6.06 -23.34 -6.89
CA SER A 49 4.69 -23.03 -7.30
C SER A 49 4.27 -21.70 -6.68
N VAL A 50 3.82 -20.76 -7.50
CA VAL A 50 3.26 -19.47 -7.05
C VAL A 50 1.75 -19.50 -7.25
N PHE A 51 1.00 -19.64 -6.15
CA PHE A 51 -0.45 -19.83 -6.18
C PHE A 51 -1.21 -18.64 -5.59
N LEU A 52 -2.01 -17.97 -6.42
CA LEU A 52 -2.94 -16.92 -5.97
C LEU A 52 -4.19 -17.57 -5.37
N TYR A 53 -4.29 -17.60 -4.04
CA TYR A 53 -5.39 -18.29 -3.35
C TYR A 53 -6.56 -17.38 -2.96
N GLN A 54 -6.31 -16.07 -2.81
CA GLN A 54 -7.35 -15.12 -2.41
C GLN A 54 -7.09 -13.73 -3.02
N VAL A 55 -8.18 -13.05 -3.37
CA VAL A 55 -8.19 -11.64 -3.80
C VAL A 55 -9.13 -10.87 -2.88
N THR A 56 -8.64 -9.82 -2.23
CA THR A 56 -9.43 -9.00 -1.31
C THR A 56 -9.36 -7.52 -1.68
N PRO A 57 -10.41 -6.71 -1.44
CA PRO A 57 -10.32 -5.26 -1.60
C PRO A 57 -9.31 -4.65 -0.62
N ASN A 58 -8.47 -3.73 -1.09
CA ASN A 58 -7.50 -3.03 -0.24
C ASN A 58 -8.24 -2.07 0.69
N THR A 59 -8.12 -2.29 2.00
CA THR A 59 -8.89 -1.55 3.01
C THR A 59 -8.54 -0.06 3.07
N SER A 60 -7.33 0.32 2.69
CA SER A 60 -6.85 1.71 2.74
C SER A 60 -7.27 2.51 1.50
N GLN A 61 -7.33 1.86 0.34
CA GLN A 61 -7.55 2.52 -0.95
C GLN A 61 -8.94 2.27 -1.56
N ARG A 62 -9.77 1.38 -0.98
CA ARG A 62 -11.10 1.01 -1.51
C ARG A 62 -12.07 2.16 -1.75
N ASN A 63 -11.90 3.29 -1.05
CA ASN A 63 -12.78 4.46 -1.14
C ASN A 63 -12.10 5.66 -1.82
N ASN A 64 -10.88 5.48 -2.34
CA ASN A 64 -10.08 6.59 -2.86
C ASN A 64 -10.66 7.14 -4.18
N ASP A 65 -11.43 6.35 -4.92
CA ASP A 65 -12.01 6.73 -6.22
C ASP A 65 -13.39 7.40 -6.13
N LEU A 66 -14.01 7.46 -4.94
CA LEU A 66 -15.34 8.04 -4.75
C LEU A 66 -15.31 9.55 -4.45
N PRO A 67 -16.27 10.34 -4.96
CA PRO A 67 -17.31 9.97 -5.93
C PRO A 67 -16.76 9.89 -7.37
N THR A 68 -17.19 8.88 -8.12
CA THR A 68 -16.77 8.67 -9.52
C THR A 68 -17.64 9.42 -10.53
N ARG A 69 -18.89 9.72 -10.16
CA ARG A 69 -19.89 10.38 -11.02
C ARG A 69 -20.45 11.66 -10.39
N ALA A 70 -20.73 12.65 -11.22
CA ALA A 70 -21.49 13.83 -10.84
C ALA A 70 -22.99 13.54 -10.74
N ALA A 71 -23.76 14.50 -10.23
CA ALA A 71 -25.21 14.40 -10.07
C ALA A 71 -25.96 14.18 -11.41
N ASP A 72 -25.36 14.57 -12.53
CA ASP A 72 -25.85 14.37 -13.89
C ASP A 72 -25.42 13.01 -14.50
N GLY A 73 -24.71 12.17 -13.73
CA GLY A 73 -24.20 10.88 -14.17
C GLY A 73 -22.89 10.93 -14.96
N THR A 74 -22.37 12.13 -15.26
CA THR A 74 -21.09 12.29 -15.97
C THR A 74 -19.94 11.75 -15.13
N LEU A 75 -18.96 11.11 -15.79
CA LEU A 75 -17.82 10.53 -15.11
C LEU A 75 -16.80 11.63 -14.79
N VAL A 76 -16.64 11.94 -13.50
CA VAL A 76 -15.72 12.99 -13.01
C VAL A 76 -14.37 12.39 -12.63
N LYS A 77 -14.38 11.15 -12.13
CA LYS A 77 -13.18 10.41 -11.76
C LYS A 77 -13.28 8.98 -12.26
N ARG A 78 -12.15 8.44 -12.71
CA ARG A 78 -12.10 7.06 -13.20
C ARG A 78 -12.27 6.11 -12.00
N PRO A 79 -13.21 5.16 -12.05
CA PRO A 79 -13.34 4.16 -10.98
C PRO A 79 -12.08 3.29 -10.99
N ALA A 80 -11.57 2.99 -9.80
CA ALA A 80 -10.37 2.19 -9.64
C ALA A 80 -10.58 1.21 -8.47
N ALA A 81 -10.63 -0.08 -8.78
CA ALA A 81 -10.70 -1.12 -7.75
C ALA A 81 -9.30 -1.37 -7.20
N ALA A 82 -9.08 -1.00 -5.94
CA ALA A 82 -7.85 -1.34 -5.24
C ALA A 82 -7.95 -2.73 -4.61
N LEU A 83 -7.02 -3.61 -4.98
CA LEU A 83 -6.98 -5.01 -4.58
C LEU A 83 -5.67 -5.35 -3.88
N ASP A 84 -5.78 -6.30 -2.96
CA ASP A 84 -4.69 -7.04 -2.36
C ASP A 84 -4.78 -8.50 -2.80
N LEU A 85 -3.67 -9.02 -3.31
CA LEU A 85 -3.55 -10.39 -3.83
C LEU A 85 -2.77 -11.23 -2.83
N HIS A 86 -3.30 -12.38 -2.45
CA HIS A 86 -2.65 -13.27 -1.48
C HIS A 86 -2.09 -14.51 -2.17
N TYR A 87 -0.77 -14.67 -2.08
CA TYR A 87 -0.02 -15.74 -2.71
C TYR A 87 0.47 -16.75 -1.69
N LEU A 88 0.39 -18.02 -2.05
CA LEU A 88 1.05 -19.14 -1.40
C LEU A 88 2.19 -19.59 -2.31
N ILE A 89 3.42 -19.51 -1.81
CA ILE A 89 4.62 -19.94 -2.55
C ILE A 89 5.09 -21.25 -1.93
N SER A 90 5.01 -22.34 -2.70
CA SER A 90 5.34 -23.69 -2.23
C SER A 90 6.56 -24.22 -2.98
N ALA A 91 7.47 -24.90 -2.28
CA ALA A 91 8.72 -25.40 -2.86
C ALA A 91 8.79 -26.93 -2.86
N TYR A 92 9.15 -27.51 -4.00
CA TYR A 92 9.25 -28.94 -4.27
C TYR A 92 10.69 -29.31 -4.64
N GLY A 93 11.15 -30.48 -4.18
CA GLY A 93 12.47 -31.03 -4.47
C GLY A 93 12.81 -32.16 -3.51
N ASP A 94 14.03 -32.68 -3.58
CA ASP A 94 14.48 -33.75 -2.67
C ASP A 94 14.54 -33.27 -1.21
N GLU A 95 13.79 -33.93 -0.34
CA GLU A 95 13.74 -33.66 1.09
C GLU A 95 15.04 -34.04 1.80
N ARG A 96 15.76 -35.06 1.31
CA ARG A 96 17.03 -35.51 1.92
C ARG A 96 18.12 -34.47 1.79
N GLU A 97 18.11 -33.75 0.68
CA GLU A 97 19.03 -32.63 0.39
C GLU A 97 18.49 -31.28 0.86
N LEU A 98 17.33 -31.28 1.54
CA LEU A 98 16.66 -30.09 2.06
C LEU A 98 16.39 -29.03 0.98
N VAL A 99 16.15 -29.46 -0.26
CA VAL A 99 15.98 -28.56 -1.42
C VAL A 99 14.82 -27.59 -1.17
N GLY A 100 13.67 -28.09 -0.71
CA GLY A 100 12.51 -27.25 -0.40
C GLY A 100 12.81 -26.15 0.62
N GLN A 101 13.58 -26.46 1.68
CA GLN A 101 13.94 -25.48 2.72
C GLN A 101 14.89 -24.42 2.17
N ARG A 102 15.89 -24.83 1.37
CA ARG A 102 16.84 -23.93 0.72
C ARG A 102 16.12 -23.00 -0.25
N LEU A 103 15.22 -23.53 -1.08
CA LEU A 103 14.43 -22.75 -2.04
C LEU A 103 13.59 -21.68 -1.33
N ILE A 104 12.88 -22.05 -0.26
CA ILE A 104 12.09 -21.09 0.53
C ILE A 104 12.99 -20.02 1.17
N GLY A 105 14.17 -20.40 1.67
CA GLY A 105 15.15 -19.43 2.15
C GLY A 105 15.56 -18.41 1.09
N SER A 106 15.81 -18.87 -0.14
CA SER A 106 16.16 -18.00 -1.28
C SER A 106 15.00 -17.09 -1.71
N VAL A 107 13.76 -17.62 -1.73
CA VAL A 107 12.54 -16.83 -2.00
C VAL A 107 12.38 -15.73 -0.95
N VAL A 108 12.50 -16.08 0.34
CA VAL A 108 12.37 -15.12 1.44
C VAL A 108 13.43 -14.03 1.34
N ARG A 109 14.69 -14.39 1.04
CA ARG A 109 15.75 -13.40 0.81
C ARG A 109 15.40 -12.48 -0.36
N THR A 110 15.04 -13.04 -1.51
CA THR A 110 14.70 -12.29 -2.74
C THR A 110 13.58 -11.28 -2.48
N LEU A 111 12.48 -11.71 -1.86
CA LEU A 111 11.34 -10.84 -1.58
C LEU A 111 11.61 -9.83 -0.46
N HIS A 112 12.55 -10.12 0.43
CA HIS A 112 12.98 -9.17 1.46
C HIS A 112 13.95 -8.12 0.92
N GLU A 113 14.80 -8.46 -0.05
CA GLU A 113 15.72 -7.54 -0.72
C GLU A 113 14.99 -6.67 -1.76
N ILE A 114 14.04 -7.26 -2.49
CA ILE A 114 13.28 -6.61 -3.56
C ILE A 114 11.76 -6.68 -3.23
N PRO A 115 11.29 -5.99 -2.17
CA PRO A 115 9.89 -6.06 -1.75
C PRO A 115 8.95 -5.29 -2.69
N VAL A 116 9.47 -4.38 -3.51
CA VAL A 116 8.68 -3.60 -4.48
C VAL A 116 8.97 -4.15 -5.86
N LEU A 117 7.92 -4.50 -6.60
CA LEU A 117 8.04 -5.09 -7.92
C LEU A 117 8.77 -4.13 -8.89
N PRO A 118 9.94 -4.52 -9.43
CA PRO A 118 10.71 -3.68 -10.34
C PRO A 118 10.02 -3.52 -11.70
N LYS A 119 10.29 -2.41 -12.40
CA LYS A 119 9.62 -2.12 -13.67
C LYS A 119 10.12 -3.00 -14.81
N ASP A 120 11.42 -3.24 -14.84
CA ASP A 120 12.10 -4.17 -15.75
C ASP A 120 11.50 -5.58 -15.70
N VAL A 121 11.20 -6.10 -14.51
CA VAL A 121 10.56 -7.41 -14.35
C VAL A 121 9.11 -7.39 -14.85
N ILE A 122 8.39 -6.27 -14.68
CA ILE A 122 7.04 -6.10 -15.24
C ILE A 122 7.13 -6.08 -16.77
N ASP A 123 8.02 -5.29 -17.34
CA ASP A 123 8.16 -5.18 -18.80
C ASP A 123 8.52 -6.56 -19.41
N GLN A 124 9.42 -7.31 -18.78
CA GLN A 124 9.78 -8.68 -19.17
C GLN A 124 8.59 -9.67 -19.04
N ALA A 125 7.80 -9.56 -17.96
CA ALA A 125 6.61 -10.38 -17.80
C ALA A 125 5.56 -10.13 -18.90
N GLY A 126 5.46 -8.88 -19.36
CA GLY A 126 4.56 -8.44 -20.41
C GLY A 126 4.88 -8.97 -21.81
N GLU A 127 6.07 -9.51 -22.05
CA GLU A 127 6.45 -10.13 -23.34
C GLU A 127 5.65 -11.41 -23.65
N ARG A 128 5.03 -12.01 -22.63
CA ARG A 128 4.19 -13.21 -22.79
C ARG A 128 2.96 -12.88 -23.66
N PRO A 129 2.63 -13.69 -24.69
CA PRO A 129 1.52 -13.39 -25.60
C PRO A 129 0.16 -13.17 -24.93
N TYR A 130 -0.11 -13.88 -23.84
CA TYR A 130 -1.37 -13.77 -23.07
C TYR A 130 -1.43 -12.55 -22.14
N LEU A 131 -0.34 -11.79 -22.00
CA LEU A 131 -0.25 -10.53 -21.26
C LEU A 131 -0.09 -9.31 -22.19
N ALA A 132 -0.11 -9.54 -23.50
CA ALA A 132 0.00 -8.48 -24.49
C ALA A 132 -1.08 -7.40 -24.25
N GLY A 133 -0.63 -6.14 -24.15
CA GLY A 133 -1.50 -4.99 -23.88
C GLY A 133 -1.79 -4.74 -22.41
N SER A 134 -1.11 -5.40 -21.47
CA SER A 134 -1.12 -4.99 -20.06
C SER A 134 -0.34 -3.70 -19.84
N ASP A 135 -0.93 -2.76 -19.10
CA ASP A 135 -0.41 -1.42 -18.81
C ASP A 135 0.10 -1.28 -17.37
N LEU A 136 0.24 -2.39 -16.61
CA LEU A 136 0.69 -2.40 -15.22
C LEU A 136 1.99 -1.59 -14.98
N ALA A 137 2.91 -1.55 -15.95
CA ALA A 137 4.16 -0.79 -15.85
C ALA A 137 3.94 0.73 -15.77
N GLU A 138 2.79 1.22 -16.22
CA GLU A 138 2.34 2.61 -16.16
C GLU A 138 1.43 2.89 -14.95
N ALA A 139 1.26 1.93 -14.05
CA ALA A 139 0.52 2.13 -12.82
C ALA A 139 1.22 3.20 -11.96
N ALA A 140 0.44 4.16 -11.44
CA ALA A 140 0.99 5.21 -10.58
C ALA A 140 1.57 4.65 -9.27
N GLN A 141 0.99 3.54 -8.79
CA GLN A 141 1.39 2.88 -7.57
C GLN A 141 2.10 1.57 -7.88
N ARG A 142 3.29 1.38 -7.29
CA ARG A 142 4.03 0.12 -7.42
C ARG A 142 3.49 -0.92 -6.45
N VAL A 143 3.41 -2.16 -6.94
CA VAL A 143 3.01 -3.33 -6.17
C VAL A 143 4.12 -3.69 -5.18
N ARG A 144 3.74 -3.91 -3.92
CA ARG A 144 4.65 -4.33 -2.85
C ARG A 144 4.25 -5.68 -2.31
N PHE A 145 5.21 -6.60 -2.23
CA PHE A 145 5.09 -7.89 -1.56
C PHE A 145 5.44 -7.74 -0.07
N THR A 146 4.58 -8.26 0.79
CA THR A 146 4.76 -8.26 2.25
C THR A 146 4.51 -9.68 2.76
N PRO A 147 5.35 -10.22 3.65
CA PRO A 147 5.11 -11.55 4.20
C PRO A 147 3.83 -11.54 5.03
N THR A 148 3.02 -12.58 4.85
CA THR A 148 1.80 -12.81 5.62
C THR A 148 2.03 -14.00 6.55
N VAL A 149 1.82 -13.77 7.85
CA VAL A 149 1.89 -14.86 8.84
C VAL A 149 0.58 -15.63 8.76
N MET A 150 0.66 -16.94 8.56
CA MET A 150 -0.47 -17.86 8.69
C MET A 150 -0.21 -18.80 9.85
N ASP A 151 -1.25 -19.06 10.64
CA ASP A 151 -1.17 -20.08 11.68
C ASP A 151 -1.23 -21.48 11.06
N VAL A 152 -0.87 -22.50 11.85
CA VAL A 152 -0.92 -23.91 11.46
C VAL A 152 -2.35 -24.31 11.08
N ASP A 153 -3.36 -23.82 11.81
CA ASP A 153 -4.78 -24.12 11.51
C ASP A 153 -5.23 -23.52 10.18
N GLU A 154 -4.83 -22.27 9.90
CA GLU A 154 -5.16 -21.58 8.64
C GLU A 154 -4.47 -22.26 7.45
N THR A 155 -3.19 -22.58 7.63
CA THR A 155 -2.39 -23.32 6.66
C THR A 155 -3.00 -24.69 6.40
N SER A 156 -3.42 -25.42 7.43
CA SER A 156 -4.04 -26.74 7.31
C SER A 156 -5.39 -26.67 6.56
N LYS A 157 -6.19 -25.63 6.79
CA LYS A 157 -7.44 -25.39 6.04
C LYS A 157 -7.16 -25.05 4.57
N LEU A 158 -6.14 -24.22 4.31
CA LEU A 158 -5.73 -23.83 2.96
C LEU A 158 -5.20 -25.02 2.15
N TRP A 159 -4.43 -25.92 2.77
CA TRP A 159 -4.02 -27.16 2.12
C TRP A 159 -5.17 -28.18 2.05
N GLY A 160 -6.09 -28.18 3.02
CA GLY A 160 -7.28 -29.02 3.01
C GLY A 160 -8.26 -28.73 1.87
N MET A 161 -8.35 -27.47 1.39
CA MET A 161 -9.14 -27.14 0.19
C MET A 161 -8.51 -27.66 -1.11
N LEU A 162 -7.19 -27.90 -1.13
CA LEU A 162 -6.45 -28.47 -2.25
C LEU A 162 -6.56 -30.00 -2.20
N TYR A 163 -7.75 -30.51 -2.50
CA TYR A 163 -8.04 -31.95 -2.49
C TYR A 163 -6.99 -32.73 -3.30
N GLN A 164 -6.46 -33.81 -2.72
CA GLN A 164 -5.40 -34.67 -3.27
C GLN A 164 -3.98 -34.09 -3.34
N THR A 165 -3.75 -32.87 -2.85
CA THR A 165 -2.39 -32.30 -2.85
C THR A 165 -1.71 -32.53 -1.49
N PRO A 166 -0.55 -33.22 -1.44
CA PRO A 166 0.18 -33.39 -0.19
C PRO A 166 0.66 -32.04 0.33
N TYR A 167 0.66 -31.87 1.66
CA TYR A 167 1.22 -30.69 2.29
C TYR A 167 2.70 -30.53 1.90
N THR A 168 3.10 -29.32 1.56
CA THR A 168 4.46 -28.97 1.17
C THR A 168 4.88 -27.70 1.89
N LEU A 169 6.19 -27.54 2.15
CA LEU A 169 6.72 -26.33 2.76
C LEU A 169 6.38 -25.10 1.90
N SER A 170 5.72 -24.12 2.52
CA SER A 170 5.23 -22.93 1.84
C SER A 170 5.33 -21.67 2.68
N VAL A 171 5.42 -20.52 2.02
CA VAL A 171 5.34 -19.19 2.63
C VAL A 171 4.23 -18.37 1.99
N ALA A 172 3.54 -17.55 2.77
CA ALA A 172 2.50 -16.66 2.26
C ALA A 172 3.00 -15.23 2.12
N TYR A 173 2.61 -14.60 1.01
CA TYR A 173 2.93 -13.20 0.71
C TYR A 173 1.69 -12.48 0.19
N GLN A 174 1.49 -11.25 0.65
CA GLN A 174 0.47 -10.35 0.15
C GLN A 174 1.10 -9.34 -0.81
N ALA A 175 0.60 -9.26 -2.03
CA ALA A 175 0.88 -8.18 -2.96
C ALA A 175 -0.20 -7.10 -2.80
N THR A 176 0.24 -5.92 -2.36
CA THR A 176 -0.66 -4.80 -2.07
C THR A 176 -0.66 -3.77 -3.19
N LEU A 177 -1.74 -2.99 -3.25
CA LEU A 177 -1.90 -1.83 -4.14
C LEU A 177 -2.01 -2.17 -5.63
N VAL A 178 -2.66 -3.30 -5.94
CA VAL A 178 -3.02 -3.63 -7.33
C VAL A 178 -4.29 -2.86 -7.69
N LEU A 179 -4.14 -1.81 -8.48
CA LEU A 179 -5.28 -1.01 -8.96
C LEU A 179 -5.79 -1.59 -10.28
N ILE A 180 -7.11 -1.65 -10.45
CA ILE A 180 -7.76 -1.96 -11.73
C ILE A 180 -8.67 -0.80 -12.10
N ASP A 181 -8.32 -0.12 -13.18
CA ASP A 181 -8.98 1.08 -13.67
C ASP A 181 -10.15 0.76 -14.60
N GLY A 182 -11.19 1.59 -14.54
CA GLY A 182 -12.31 1.56 -15.47
C GLY A 182 -11.92 1.97 -16.90
N ARG A 183 -12.67 1.47 -17.89
CA ARG A 183 -12.43 1.73 -19.31
C ARG A 183 -12.77 3.17 -19.75
N GLN A 184 -13.62 3.85 -19.00
CA GLN A 184 -14.12 5.18 -19.37
C GLN A 184 -13.12 6.27 -18.96
N THR A 185 -12.92 7.26 -19.85
CA THR A 185 -12.12 8.45 -19.56
C THR A 185 -13.00 9.50 -18.91
N PRO A 186 -12.63 10.03 -17.73
CA PRO A 186 -13.39 11.09 -17.08
C PRO A 186 -13.37 12.37 -17.91
N VAL A 187 -14.46 13.13 -17.83
CA VAL A 187 -14.54 14.46 -18.40
C VAL A 187 -14.16 15.46 -17.29
N PRO A 188 -13.14 16.32 -17.50
CA PRO A 188 -12.81 17.36 -16.53
C PRO A 188 -14.03 18.23 -16.24
N GLY A 189 -14.28 18.52 -14.97
CA GLY A 189 -15.30 19.49 -14.58
C GLY A 189 -15.02 20.86 -15.19
N LYS A 190 -16.08 21.64 -15.48
CA LYS A 190 -15.93 23.01 -15.97
C LYS A 190 -15.13 23.84 -14.94
N PRO A 191 -14.19 24.70 -15.39
CA PRO A 191 -13.49 25.60 -14.49
C PRO A 191 -14.46 26.48 -13.70
N VAL A 192 -14.15 26.73 -12.43
CA VAL A 192 -14.91 27.69 -11.61
C VAL A 192 -14.60 29.10 -12.12
N GLU A 193 -15.59 29.76 -12.70
CA GLU A 193 -15.40 31.10 -13.27
C GLU A 193 -15.29 32.19 -12.20
N ARG A 194 -16.16 32.16 -11.17
CA ARG A 194 -16.18 33.15 -10.09
C ARG A 194 -16.64 32.55 -8.76
N PRO A 195 -15.85 32.64 -7.68
CA PRO A 195 -16.31 32.33 -6.34
C PRO A 195 -17.07 33.53 -5.76
N THR A 196 -18.37 33.39 -5.54
CA THR A 196 -19.18 34.42 -4.84
C THR A 196 -19.37 34.00 -3.38
N VAL A 197 -18.86 34.80 -2.44
CA VAL A 197 -19.02 34.58 -1.00
C VAL A 197 -19.95 35.65 -0.44
N ARG A 198 -21.09 35.24 0.13
CA ARG A 198 -22.05 36.13 0.79
C ARG A 198 -22.00 35.89 2.30
N VAL A 199 -21.75 36.94 3.08
CA VAL A 199 -21.83 36.90 4.54
C VAL A 199 -23.13 37.57 4.97
N LEU A 200 -23.95 36.85 5.74
CA LEU A 200 -25.17 37.38 6.32
C LEU A 200 -25.10 37.29 7.84
N PRO A 201 -25.44 38.35 8.59
CA PRO A 201 -25.60 38.24 10.02
C PRO A 201 -26.80 37.33 10.32
N PHE A 202 -26.73 36.58 11.42
CA PHE A 202 -27.86 35.78 11.89
C PHE A 202 -29.09 36.67 12.09
N GLY A 203 -30.24 36.25 11.55
CA GLY A 203 -31.48 37.02 11.56
C GLY A 203 -31.72 37.92 10.34
N ALA A 204 -30.78 38.02 9.39
CA ALA A 204 -31.04 38.67 8.11
C ALA A 204 -31.99 37.84 7.22
N PRO A 205 -32.85 38.46 6.39
CA PRO A 205 -33.67 37.74 5.44
C PRO A 205 -32.83 36.83 4.53
N GLY A 206 -33.08 35.52 4.60
CA GLY A 206 -32.33 34.49 3.85
C GLY A 206 -31.05 33.97 4.51
N ALA A 207 -30.77 34.33 5.77
CA ALA A 207 -29.69 33.71 6.55
C ALA A 207 -30.09 32.29 7.01
N PRO A 208 -29.20 31.28 6.95
CA PRO A 208 -29.46 29.97 7.52
C PRO A 208 -29.74 30.10 9.03
N VAL A 209 -30.85 29.54 9.50
CA VAL A 209 -31.19 29.51 10.93
C VAL A 209 -30.23 28.53 11.63
N PRO A 210 -29.57 28.93 12.72
CA PRO A 210 -28.71 28.03 13.47
C PRO A 210 -29.53 26.85 14.04
N PRO A 211 -28.99 25.62 14.06
CA PRO A 211 -29.65 24.49 14.72
C PRO A 211 -29.87 24.82 16.21
N GLY A 212 -31.13 24.96 16.62
CA GLY A 212 -31.53 25.27 18.01
C GLY A 212 -32.19 26.64 18.24
N ALA A 213 -32.33 27.49 17.22
CA ALA A 213 -33.11 28.73 17.33
C ALA A 213 -34.55 28.50 16.81
N GLU A 214 -35.54 28.64 17.69
CA GLU A 214 -36.95 28.61 17.28
C GLU A 214 -37.27 29.79 16.34
N PRO A 215 -38.08 29.59 15.29
CA PRO A 215 -38.51 30.68 14.43
C PRO A 215 -39.41 31.63 15.24
N LYS A 216 -38.90 32.85 15.53
CA LYS A 216 -39.77 33.92 16.02
C LYS A 216 -40.70 34.33 14.89
N GLY A 217 -41.98 34.06 15.08
CA GLY A 217 -43.05 34.31 14.12
C GLY A 217 -43.15 35.75 13.66
N ASP A 218 -43.69 35.88 12.45
CA ASP A 218 -43.99 37.15 11.77
C ASP A 218 -44.74 38.11 12.68
N VAL A 219 -44.17 39.30 12.88
CA VAL A 219 -44.92 40.48 13.30
C VAL A 219 -45.19 41.33 12.06
N PRO A 220 -46.47 41.58 11.69
CA PRO A 220 -46.78 42.39 10.53
C PRO A 220 -46.43 43.86 10.83
N SER A 221 -45.70 44.49 9.91
CA SER A 221 -45.45 45.94 9.95
C SER A 221 -46.73 46.65 9.52
N THR A 222 -47.38 47.32 10.47
CA THR A 222 -48.48 48.25 10.19
C THR A 222 -47.91 49.54 9.62
N GLU A 223 -48.46 49.97 8.49
CA GLU A 223 -48.24 51.28 7.89
C GLU A 223 -48.66 52.42 8.84
N ALA A 224 -47.82 53.44 8.97
CA ALA A 224 -48.24 54.79 9.31
C ALA A 224 -47.26 55.78 8.67
N GLY A 225 -47.76 56.54 7.70
CA GLY A 225 -47.02 57.61 7.04
C GLY A 225 -47.01 58.93 7.81
N HIS A 226 -46.16 59.82 7.29
CA HIS A 226 -46.20 61.29 7.31
C HIS A 226 -45.22 62.07 8.23
N THR A 227 -44.32 62.79 7.53
CA THR A 227 -43.81 64.16 7.76
C THR A 227 -43.03 64.43 9.06
N GLY A 228 -41.77 64.88 9.12
CA GLY A 228 -40.96 65.70 8.21
C GLY A 228 -40.78 67.10 8.79
N VAL A 229 -39.71 67.38 9.54
CA VAL A 229 -39.11 68.73 9.78
C VAL A 229 -37.63 68.59 10.21
N THR A 230 -36.78 69.41 9.60
CA THR A 230 -35.34 69.69 9.77
C THR A 230 -35.02 70.66 10.93
N GLN A 231 -33.89 70.51 11.66
CA GLN A 231 -32.79 71.50 11.75
C GLN A 231 -31.71 71.18 12.82
N ASP A 232 -30.45 71.29 12.36
CA ASP A 232 -29.19 71.80 12.96
C ASP A 232 -28.95 71.93 14.49
N GLY A 233 -27.71 71.57 14.88
CA GLY A 233 -26.80 72.55 15.49
C GLY A 233 -26.37 72.41 16.97
N ALA A 234 -25.11 72.01 17.17
CA ALA A 234 -24.11 72.54 18.13
C ALA A 234 -24.25 72.37 19.69
N GLU A 235 -23.31 71.56 20.21
CA GLU A 235 -22.24 71.92 21.19
C GLU A 235 -22.50 72.05 22.72
N ARG A 236 -21.74 71.22 23.46
CA ARG A 236 -21.18 71.32 24.85
C ARG A 236 -22.10 71.50 26.07
N THR A 237 -22.00 70.56 27.02
CA THR A 237 -21.19 70.67 28.27
C THR A 237 -21.43 69.43 29.18
N GLY A 238 -20.36 68.88 29.78
CA GLY A 238 -20.44 67.96 30.95
C GLY A 238 -20.52 68.76 32.26
N PRO A 239 -20.49 68.14 33.48
CA PRO A 239 -19.68 66.95 33.81
C PRO A 239 -20.25 65.92 34.83
N ALA A 240 -19.50 64.81 34.96
CA ALA A 240 -19.19 63.99 36.15
C ALA A 240 -20.32 63.34 37.00
N ASN A 241 -20.34 61.99 37.11
CA ASN A 241 -19.50 61.25 38.08
C ASN A 241 -19.59 59.70 37.96
N ALA A 242 -18.41 59.08 37.89
CA ALA A 242 -17.94 57.82 38.51
C ALA A 242 -18.85 56.56 38.64
N ARG A 243 -18.45 55.42 38.02
CA ARG A 243 -17.58 54.38 38.65
C ARG A 243 -17.38 53.12 37.78
N LYS A 244 -16.10 52.72 37.66
CA LYS A 244 -15.49 51.36 37.63
C LYS A 244 -15.85 50.39 36.49
N ALA A 245 -14.90 50.08 35.58
CA ALA A 245 -13.82 49.05 35.67
C ALA A 245 -14.23 47.86 34.77
N ALA A 246 -13.42 47.20 33.95
CA ALA A 246 -11.97 47.08 33.82
C ALA A 246 -11.58 46.81 32.34
N LYS A 247 -10.29 47.02 32.06
CA LYS A 247 -9.62 46.99 30.74
C LYS A 247 -8.93 45.63 30.51
N THR A 248 -9.22 45.01 29.35
CA THR A 248 -8.32 44.29 28.38
C THR A 248 -7.41 43.12 28.85
N PRO A 249 -6.75 42.33 27.95
CA PRO A 249 -6.89 42.18 26.49
C PRO A 249 -6.89 40.71 25.97
N ALA A 250 -6.98 40.61 24.64
CA ALA A 250 -6.77 39.45 23.76
C ALA A 250 -5.59 38.53 24.10
N LYS A 251 -5.73 37.24 23.74
CA LYS A 251 -4.61 36.29 23.66
C LYS A 251 -4.60 35.54 22.34
N ALA A 252 -3.41 35.56 21.76
CA ALA A 252 -3.02 35.07 20.45
C ALA A 252 -3.01 33.54 20.32
N VAL A 253 -3.03 33.14 19.05
CA VAL A 253 -2.77 31.81 18.50
C VAL A 253 -1.42 31.26 18.97
N ALA A 254 -1.42 30.02 19.47
CA ALA A 254 -0.20 29.24 19.66
C ALA A 254 -0.40 27.82 19.08
N LYS A 255 0.47 27.51 18.12
CA LYS A 255 0.73 26.16 17.58
C LYS A 255 1.21 25.25 18.71
N THR A 256 0.75 24.00 18.73
CA THR A 256 1.40 22.94 19.52
C THR A 256 1.75 21.78 18.61
N ALA A 257 3.06 21.54 18.51
CA ALA A 257 3.70 20.47 17.80
C ALA A 257 3.60 19.14 18.56
N ALA A 258 3.69 18.06 17.78
CA ALA A 258 3.66 16.66 18.18
C ALA A 258 4.73 16.28 19.23
N LYS A 259 4.39 15.30 20.08
CA LYS A 259 5.34 14.57 20.92
C LYS A 259 4.98 13.08 20.91
N ALA A 260 5.81 12.26 20.26
CA ALA A 260 5.83 10.80 20.35
C ALA A 260 7.02 10.35 21.24
N PRO A 261 7.00 9.14 21.82
CA PRO A 261 7.62 8.84 23.10
C PRO A 261 9.07 8.32 23.03
N ALA A 262 9.79 8.49 24.15
CA ALA A 262 11.17 8.06 24.36
C ALA A 262 11.27 6.54 24.61
N ARG A 263 12.17 5.87 23.87
CA ARG A 263 12.54 4.46 24.05
C ARG A 263 13.85 4.36 24.82
N ALA A 264 13.82 3.62 25.93
CA ALA A 264 14.95 3.35 26.81
C ALA A 264 16.04 2.52 26.10
N ARG A 265 17.30 2.95 26.23
CA ARG A 265 18.50 2.17 25.86
C ARG A 265 18.97 1.38 27.08
N ARG A 266 19.10 0.06 26.92
CA ARG A 266 19.80 -0.83 27.87
C ARG A 266 20.99 -1.42 27.12
N SER A 267 22.20 -1.15 27.61
CA SER A 267 23.46 -1.69 27.12
C SER A 267 23.98 -2.73 28.11
N THR A 268 24.34 -3.90 27.61
CA THR A 268 25.12 -4.92 28.35
C THR A 268 26.28 -5.42 27.47
N PRO A 269 27.39 -5.88 28.09
CA PRO A 269 28.73 -5.85 27.49
C PRO A 269 29.11 -7.14 26.73
N ARG A 270 30.02 -7.02 25.76
CA ARG A 270 30.70 -8.15 25.08
C ARG A 270 31.89 -8.63 25.91
N THR A 271 31.86 -9.89 26.30
CA THR A 271 33.01 -10.71 26.71
C THR A 271 33.55 -11.50 25.52
N GLY A 272 34.86 -11.76 25.54
CA GLY A 272 35.68 -12.17 24.39
C GLY A 272 35.82 -13.69 24.12
N GLY A 273 36.77 -13.99 23.23
CA GLY A 273 37.22 -15.32 22.81
C GLY A 273 37.88 -15.20 21.41
N SER A 274 39.19 -14.93 21.33
CA SER A 274 40.30 -15.90 21.24
C SER A 274 40.35 -16.68 19.92
N THR A 275 41.07 -16.15 18.92
CA THR A 275 41.55 -16.90 17.76
C THR A 275 42.97 -17.41 18.03
N GLN A 276 43.13 -18.72 18.11
CA GLN A 276 44.42 -19.42 17.95
C GLN A 276 44.56 -19.94 16.50
N PRO A 277 45.80 -20.17 16.03
CA PRO A 277 46.15 -20.25 14.61
C PRO A 277 46.13 -21.66 14.01
N GLU A 278 46.00 -21.74 12.68
CA GLU A 278 46.13 -22.95 11.86
C GLU A 278 47.51 -23.64 12.00
N PRO A 279 47.57 -24.98 11.89
CA PRO A 279 48.82 -25.70 11.69
C PRO A 279 49.11 -25.96 10.20
N ARG A 280 50.35 -25.62 9.84
CA ARG A 280 51.08 -26.06 8.64
C ARG A 280 50.95 -27.58 8.42
N LYS A 281 50.67 -27.99 7.18
CA LYS A 281 51.03 -29.32 6.66
C LYS A 281 52.00 -29.17 5.48
N ASN A 282 53.26 -29.50 5.75
CA ASN A 282 54.23 -29.93 4.76
C ASN A 282 54.06 -31.43 4.53
N ALA A 283 53.99 -31.88 3.28
CA ALA A 283 54.53 -33.17 2.85
C ALA A 283 54.80 -33.15 1.33
N PRO A 284 55.93 -33.73 0.87
CA PRO A 284 56.39 -33.68 -0.51
C PRO A 284 55.85 -34.85 -1.35
N ARG A 285 55.69 -34.65 -2.66
CA ARG A 285 55.57 -35.73 -3.64
C ARG A 285 56.44 -35.42 -4.86
N ARG A 286 57.48 -36.22 -5.07
CA ARG A 286 57.79 -36.95 -6.31
C ARG A 286 59.27 -37.35 -6.35
N SER A 287 59.51 -38.65 -6.30
CA SER A 287 60.77 -39.31 -6.67
C SER A 287 60.41 -40.66 -7.29
N GLY A 288 60.89 -40.89 -8.52
CA GLY A 288 60.96 -42.18 -9.22
C GLY A 288 59.61 -42.73 -9.71
N ASP A 289 59.53 -43.47 -10.81
CA ASP A 289 60.54 -44.02 -11.71
C ASP A 289 59.82 -44.66 -12.92
N ASP A 290 60.55 -44.75 -14.02
CA ASP A 290 60.50 -45.67 -15.17
C ASP A 290 59.20 -46.22 -15.79
N GLY A 291 59.19 -46.19 -17.13
CA GLY A 291 58.25 -46.95 -17.96
C GLY A 291 58.31 -46.56 -19.45
N THR A 292 59.37 -46.99 -20.12
CA THR A 292 59.56 -46.99 -21.59
C THR A 292 58.91 -48.26 -22.19
N GLU A 293 58.65 -48.26 -23.51
CA GLU A 293 58.03 -49.31 -24.38
C GLU A 293 56.49 -49.18 -24.43
N ASP A 294 55.86 -48.73 -25.53
CA ASP A 294 55.88 -49.16 -26.94
C ASP A 294 55.37 -48.01 -27.87
#